data_AF-A0A925WAR6-F1
#
_entry.id   AF-A0A925WAR6-F1
#
_cell.length_a   1.000
_cell.length_b   1.000
_cell.length_c   1.000
_cell.angle_alpha   90.00
_cell.angle_beta   90.00
_cell.angle_gamma   90.00
#
_symmetry.space_group_name_H-M   'P 1'
#
loop_
_entity.id
_entity.type
_entity.pdbx_description
1 polymer ?
#
loop_
_entity_poly.entity_id
_entity_poly.type
_entity_poly.pdbx_seq_one_letter_code
_entity_poly.pdbx_strand_id
1 'polypeptide(L)'
;MMADGTPADLEALVHPDAINREADAEPSATRGRGPVAFHATAQWLRSAYDDLAWEVHDAVADGDLVVLHTTMSGRQTGTFVGYGADGRPAEAFPANGRTFAVTQTHWFRMADGLVIEHWANRDDIGQAKQLGWVPPSPAYLVRMALALRKARREHR
;
A
#
# COMPACT_ATOMS: atom_id res chain seq x y z
N MET A 1 -6.58 -5.41 -9.96
CA MET A 1 -5.36 -4.60 -10.25
C MET A 1 -4.36 -4.59 -9.08
N MET A 2 -4.68 -4.00 -7.92
CA MET A 2 -3.73 -4.00 -6.79
C MET A 2 -3.62 -5.37 -6.10
N ALA A 3 -4.73 -6.09 -5.94
CA ALA A 3 -4.78 -7.43 -5.35
C ALA A 3 -4.09 -8.51 -6.20
N ASP A 4 -4.31 -8.48 -7.51
CA ASP A 4 -4.10 -9.62 -8.41
C ASP A 4 -3.66 -9.24 -9.83
N GLY A 5 -3.65 -7.94 -10.16
CA GLY A 5 -3.37 -7.44 -11.50
C GLY A 5 -1.94 -7.70 -11.95
N THR A 6 -1.78 -7.81 -13.26
CA THR A 6 -0.54 -7.97 -13.99
C THR A 6 0.04 -6.61 -14.40
N PRO A 7 1.33 -6.54 -14.78
CA PRO A 7 1.91 -5.32 -15.34
C PRO A 7 1.10 -4.75 -16.53
N ALA A 8 0.57 -5.61 -17.40
CA ALA A 8 -0.25 -5.19 -18.54
C ALA A 8 -1.56 -4.51 -18.11
N ASP A 9 -2.19 -4.97 -17.02
CA ASP A 9 -3.39 -4.32 -16.48
C ASP A 9 -3.08 -2.90 -15.97
N LEU A 10 -1.88 -2.69 -15.41
CA LEU A 10 -1.43 -1.36 -14.97
C LEU A 10 -1.11 -0.47 -16.18
N GLU A 11 -0.43 -1.00 -17.20
CA GLU A 11 -0.09 -0.27 -18.42
C GLU A 11 -1.34 0.23 -19.16
N ALA A 12 -2.44 -0.50 -19.11
CA ALA A 12 -3.71 -0.11 -19.72
C ALA A 12 -4.43 1.04 -18.99
N LEU A 13 -4.09 1.33 -17.73
CA LEU A 13 -4.85 2.24 -16.86
C LEU A 13 -4.01 3.38 -16.26
N VAL A 14 -2.70 3.24 -16.21
CA VAL A 14 -1.77 4.18 -15.58
C VAL A 14 -0.95 4.90 -16.64
N HIS A 15 -0.95 6.22 -16.58
CA HIS A 15 -0.18 7.06 -17.51
C HIS A 15 1.33 6.80 -17.34
N PRO A 16 2.16 6.81 -18.41
CA PRO A 16 3.61 6.59 -18.30
C PRO A 16 4.32 7.53 -17.30
N ASP A 17 3.86 8.77 -17.19
CA ASP A 17 4.39 9.77 -16.25
C ASP A 17 3.70 9.79 -14.88
N ALA A 18 2.81 8.84 -14.59
CA ALA A 18 1.98 8.88 -13.40
C ALA A 18 2.79 8.89 -12.11
N ILE A 19 2.31 9.59 -11.09
CA ILE A 19 2.93 9.62 -9.76
C ILE A 19 1.96 9.13 -8.68
N ASN A 20 2.49 8.39 -7.70
CA ASN A 20 1.77 8.03 -6.50
C ASN A 20 2.31 8.88 -5.33
N ARG A 21 1.47 9.75 -4.76
CA ARG A 21 1.87 10.59 -3.62
C ARG A 21 2.12 9.77 -2.34
N GLU A 22 1.54 8.58 -2.23
CA GLU A 22 1.72 7.69 -1.08
C GLU A 22 3.08 6.96 -1.10
N ALA A 23 3.81 6.99 -2.22
CA ALA A 23 5.05 6.25 -2.40
C ALA A 23 6.18 6.66 -1.42
N ASP A 24 6.05 7.81 -0.75
CA ASP A 24 7.04 8.31 0.18
C ASP A 24 7.22 7.45 1.45
N ALA A 25 6.20 6.66 1.81
CA ALA A 25 6.25 5.70 2.91
C ALA A 25 6.51 4.24 2.45
N GLU A 26 6.71 4.05 1.14
CA GLU A 26 6.82 2.76 0.47
C GLU A 26 8.27 2.45 0.04
N PRO A 27 8.57 1.19 -0.39
CA PRO A 27 9.89 0.84 -0.91
C PRO A 27 10.36 1.74 -2.06
N SER A 28 11.68 1.87 -2.24
CA SER A 28 12.27 2.72 -3.29
C SER A 28 11.76 2.42 -4.70
N ALA A 29 11.45 1.15 -5.00
CA ALA A 29 10.92 0.72 -6.28
C ALA A 29 9.57 1.36 -6.65
N THR A 30 8.79 1.83 -5.66
CA THR A 30 7.47 2.42 -5.91
C THR A 30 7.53 3.94 -6.15
N ARG A 31 8.69 4.56 -5.92
CA ARG A 31 8.90 6.03 -6.04
C ARG A 31 9.20 6.49 -7.46
N GLY A 32 9.13 5.58 -8.43
CA GLY A 32 9.27 5.87 -9.84
C GLY A 32 8.01 6.51 -10.43
N ARG A 33 7.95 6.55 -11.76
CA ARG A 33 6.76 6.97 -12.51
C ARG A 33 6.08 5.79 -13.19
N GLY A 34 4.79 5.97 -13.46
CA GLY A 34 4.03 5.15 -14.37
C GLY A 34 3.70 3.74 -13.89
N PRO A 35 3.27 2.86 -14.80
CA PRO A 35 2.76 1.53 -14.48
C PRO A 35 3.70 0.68 -13.62
N VAL A 36 5.00 0.76 -13.88
CA VAL A 36 6.03 -0.01 -13.17
C VAL A 36 6.05 0.34 -11.68
N ALA A 37 5.97 1.63 -11.35
CA ALA A 37 5.98 2.10 -9.96
C ALA A 37 4.71 1.67 -9.21
N PHE A 38 3.55 1.77 -9.84
CA PHE A 38 2.27 1.34 -9.26
C PHE A 38 2.21 -0.19 -9.10
N HIS A 39 2.74 -0.95 -10.05
CA HIS A 39 2.88 -2.40 -9.92
C HIS A 39 3.80 -2.78 -8.76
N ALA A 40 4.88 -2.03 -8.53
CA ALA A 40 5.76 -2.24 -7.38
C ALA A 40 5.01 -2.01 -6.05
N THR A 41 4.12 -1.01 -5.95
CA THR A 41 3.22 -0.84 -4.79
C THR A 41 2.33 -2.07 -4.60
N ALA A 42 1.74 -2.60 -5.69
CA ALA A 42 0.91 -3.80 -5.63
C ALA A 42 1.70 -5.01 -5.12
N GLN A 43 2.93 -5.22 -5.60
CA GLN A 43 3.81 -6.30 -5.15
C GLN A 43 4.18 -6.16 -3.67
N TRP A 44 4.48 -4.95 -3.21
CA TRP A 44 4.76 -4.68 -1.80
C TRP A 44 3.56 -5.05 -0.91
N LEU A 45 2.34 -4.65 -1.28
CA LEU A 45 1.14 -5.01 -0.53
C LEU A 45 0.89 -6.52 -0.53
N ARG A 46 1.00 -7.19 -1.69
CA ARG A 46 0.86 -8.65 -1.81
C ARG A 46 1.93 -9.42 -1.04
N SER A 47 3.09 -8.82 -0.80
CA SER A 47 4.13 -9.45 0.04
C SER A 47 3.79 -9.46 1.53
N ALA A 48 2.92 -8.54 1.97
CA ALA A 48 2.50 -8.41 3.37
C ALA A 48 1.15 -9.07 3.65
N TYR A 49 0.27 -9.13 2.64
CA TYR A 49 -1.12 -9.53 2.80
C TYR A 49 -1.56 -10.58 1.77
N ASP A 50 -2.17 -11.66 2.27
CA ASP A 50 -2.95 -12.61 1.48
C ASP A 50 -4.41 -12.16 1.42
N ASP A 51 -5.18 -12.72 0.47
CA ASP A 51 -6.62 -12.47 0.30
C ASP A 51 -6.96 -10.97 0.19
N LEU A 52 -6.03 -10.18 -0.38
CA LEU A 52 -6.17 -8.74 -0.50
C LEU A 52 -7.33 -8.42 -1.45
N ALA A 53 -8.27 -7.60 -1.02
CA ALA A 53 -9.44 -7.25 -1.81
C ALA A 53 -9.85 -5.79 -1.58
N TRP A 54 -10.49 -5.20 -2.59
CA TRP A 54 -11.13 -3.89 -2.50
C TRP A 54 -12.58 -4.02 -2.91
N GLU A 55 -13.47 -3.59 -2.03
CA GLU A 55 -14.88 -3.34 -2.33
C GLU A 55 -15.04 -1.86 -2.63
N VAL A 56 -15.61 -1.52 -3.78
CA VAL A 56 -15.93 -0.12 -4.14
C VAL A 56 -17.36 0.18 -3.70
N HIS A 57 -17.49 1.15 -2.80
CA HIS A 57 -18.78 1.61 -2.28
C HIS A 57 -19.34 2.73 -3.13
N ASP A 58 -18.50 3.72 -3.44
CA ASP A 58 -18.88 4.90 -4.21
C ASP A 58 -17.78 5.25 -5.20
N ALA A 59 -18.19 5.78 -6.35
CA ALA A 59 -17.31 6.34 -7.36
C ALA A 59 -17.89 7.67 -7.84
N VAL A 60 -17.09 8.74 -7.75
CA VAL A 60 -17.46 10.08 -8.22
C VAL A 60 -16.41 10.55 -9.21
N ALA A 61 -16.87 11.14 -10.32
CA ALA A 61 -16.01 11.79 -11.30
C ALA A 61 -16.45 13.25 -11.48
N ASP A 62 -15.50 14.17 -11.44
CA ASP A 62 -15.69 15.59 -11.72
C ASP A 62 -14.50 16.12 -12.53
N GLY A 63 -14.73 16.46 -13.80
CA GLY A 63 -13.67 16.85 -14.72
C GLY A 63 -12.59 15.79 -14.88
N ASP A 64 -11.37 16.13 -14.49
CA ASP A 64 -10.19 15.26 -14.53
C ASP A 64 -9.97 14.47 -13.23
N LEU A 65 -10.89 14.56 -12.27
CA LEU A 65 -10.75 13.96 -10.96
C LEU A 65 -11.71 12.80 -10.77
N VAL A 66 -11.21 11.66 -10.29
CA VAL A 66 -12.00 10.49 -9.89
C VAL A 66 -11.71 10.18 -8.43
N VAL A 67 -12.76 9.96 -7.64
CA VAL A 67 -12.65 9.57 -6.24
C VAL A 67 -13.39 8.26 -6.02
N LEU A 68 -12.72 7.30 -5.41
CA LEU A 68 -13.30 6.03 -5.00
C LEU A 68 -13.34 5.96 -3.48
N HIS A 69 -14.52 5.70 -2.92
CA HIS A 69 -14.66 5.25 -1.54
C HIS A 69 -14.70 3.73 -1.54
N THR A 70 -13.80 3.12 -0.79
CA THR A 70 -13.57 1.68 -0.82
C THR A 70 -13.39 1.11 0.57
N THR A 71 -13.56 -0.20 0.71
CA THR A 71 -13.02 -0.97 1.83
C THR A 71 -11.93 -1.90 1.31
N MET A 72 -10.72 -1.77 1.89
CA MET A 72 -9.63 -2.71 1.69
C MET A 72 -9.67 -3.76 2.79
N SER A 73 -9.56 -5.04 2.42
CA SER A 73 -9.47 -6.15 3.36
C SER A 73 -8.35 -7.12 2.99
N GLY A 74 -7.88 -7.89 3.96
CA GLY A 74 -6.91 -8.96 3.73
C GLY A 74 -6.45 -9.64 5.02
N ARG A 75 -5.54 -10.61 4.89
CA ARG A 75 -4.89 -11.31 6.00
C ARG A 75 -3.41 -10.98 6.04
N GLN A 76 -2.89 -10.52 7.16
CA GLN A 76 -1.44 -10.29 7.31
C GLN A 76 -0.69 -11.61 7.49
N THR A 77 -0.05 -12.06 6.41
CA THR A 77 0.76 -13.29 6.32
C THR A 77 2.25 -12.98 6.19
N GLY A 78 2.60 -11.81 5.67
CA GLY A 78 3.96 -11.30 5.56
C GLY A 78 4.30 -10.19 6.54
N THR A 79 5.58 -9.80 6.56
CA THR A 79 6.01 -8.61 7.31
C THR A 79 5.67 -7.37 6.51
N PHE A 80 4.87 -6.47 7.08
CA PHE A 80 4.66 -5.15 6.51
C PHE A 80 5.82 -4.24 6.90
N VAL A 81 6.50 -3.64 5.92
CA VAL A 81 7.65 -2.75 6.17
C VAL A 81 7.28 -1.35 5.69
N GLY A 82 7.35 -0.39 6.61
CA GLY A 82 7.20 1.03 6.31
C GLY A 82 8.57 1.68 6.11
N TYR A 83 8.65 2.63 5.19
CA TYR A 83 9.90 3.27 4.77
C TYR A 83 9.89 4.75 5.12
N GLY A 84 11.08 5.28 5.45
CA GLY A 84 11.27 6.72 5.62
C GLY A 84 11.38 7.44 4.28
N ALA A 85 11.36 8.77 4.30
CA ALA A 85 11.60 9.61 3.12
C ALA A 85 12.98 9.38 2.47
N ASP A 86 13.94 8.84 3.22
CA ASP A 86 15.27 8.43 2.72
C ASP A 86 15.26 7.07 1.98
N GLY A 87 14.07 6.47 1.82
CA GLY A 87 13.88 5.17 1.18
C GLY A 87 14.33 3.99 2.01
N ARG A 88 14.69 4.16 3.29
CA ARG A 88 15.15 3.06 4.16
C ARG A 88 14.02 2.51 5.04
N PRO A 89 14.06 1.21 5.41
CA PRO A 89 13.12 0.65 6.38
C PRO A 89 13.14 1.43 7.71
N ALA A 90 12.01 2.06 8.02
CA ALA A 90 11.78 2.82 9.24
C ALA A 90 11.10 1.95 10.29
N GLU A 91 10.13 1.15 9.86
CA GLU A 91 9.27 0.34 10.71
C GLU A 91 9.03 -1.04 10.09
N ALA A 92 8.81 -2.05 10.92
CA ALA A 92 8.48 -3.39 10.45
C ALA A 92 7.48 -4.03 11.40
N PHE A 93 6.39 -4.54 10.83
CA PHE A 93 5.28 -5.16 11.53
C PHE A 93 5.21 -6.63 11.10
N PRO A 94 5.76 -7.56 11.90
CA PRO A 94 5.71 -8.97 11.60
C PRO A 94 4.27 -9.48 11.60
N ALA A 95 3.97 -10.39 10.67
CA ALA A 95 2.68 -11.06 10.62
C ALA A 95 2.27 -11.70 11.95
N ASN A 96 0.97 -11.66 12.21
CA ASN A 96 0.32 -12.39 13.30
C ASN A 96 -0.92 -13.16 12.81
N GLY A 97 -1.11 -13.28 11.50
CA GLY A 97 -2.17 -14.06 10.88
C GLY A 97 -3.56 -13.43 10.97
N ARG A 98 -3.67 -12.20 11.50
CA ARG A 98 -4.95 -11.51 11.65
C ARG A 98 -5.46 -10.96 10.32
N THR A 99 -6.77 -10.84 10.22
CA THR A 99 -7.45 -10.18 9.11
C THR A 99 -7.77 -8.73 9.48
N PHE A 100 -7.94 -7.90 8.45
CA PHE A 100 -8.43 -6.54 8.61
C PHE A 100 -9.45 -6.22 7.50
N ALA A 101 -10.31 -5.24 7.77
CA ALA A 101 -11.14 -4.55 6.78
C ALA A 101 -11.23 -3.08 7.19
N VAL A 102 -10.80 -2.16 6.33
CA VAL A 102 -10.71 -0.72 6.62
C VAL A 102 -11.14 0.13 5.44
N THR A 103 -11.78 1.26 5.73
CA THR A 103 -12.21 2.20 4.70
C THR A 103 -11.03 3.02 4.18
N GLN A 104 -11.06 3.31 2.89
CA GLN A 104 -10.08 4.15 2.20
C GLN A 104 -10.81 5.02 1.17
N THR A 105 -10.35 6.26 0.99
CA THR A 105 -10.71 7.06 -0.19
C THR A 105 -9.48 7.22 -1.07
N HIS A 106 -9.58 6.77 -2.32
CA HIS A 106 -8.54 6.93 -3.32
C HIS A 106 -8.93 8.03 -4.29
N TRP A 107 -8.01 8.96 -4.51
CA TRP A 107 -8.18 10.05 -5.43
C TRP A 107 -7.24 9.85 -6.60
N PHE A 108 -7.77 10.04 -7.81
CA PHE A 108 -7.06 9.89 -9.05
C PHE A 108 -7.25 11.13 -9.89
N ARG A 109 -6.14 11.70 -10.37
CA ARG A 109 -6.19 12.64 -11.49
C ARG A 109 -6.02 11.88 -12.79
N MET A 110 -6.77 12.27 -13.80
CA MET A 110 -6.80 11.64 -15.12
C MET A 110 -6.16 12.55 -16.16
N ALA A 111 -5.35 11.99 -17.05
CA ALA A 111 -4.87 12.64 -18.27
C ALA A 111 -4.84 11.60 -19.40
N ASP A 112 -5.28 12.00 -20.59
CA ASP A 112 -5.35 11.11 -21.77
C ASP A 112 -6.13 9.81 -21.53
N GLY A 113 -7.15 9.87 -20.66
CA GLY A 113 -7.95 8.72 -20.26
C GLY A 113 -7.26 7.77 -19.27
N LEU A 114 -6.07 8.10 -18.79
CA LEU A 114 -5.25 7.29 -17.88
C LEU A 114 -5.03 8.01 -16.54
N VAL A 115 -4.73 7.25 -15.48
CA VAL A 115 -4.37 7.82 -14.18
C VAL A 115 -3.00 8.49 -14.27
N ILE A 116 -2.91 9.82 -14.11
CA ILE A 116 -1.65 10.58 -14.07
C ILE A 116 -1.19 10.86 -12.63
N GLU A 117 -2.09 10.79 -11.65
CA GLU A 117 -1.75 11.06 -10.26
C GLU A 117 -2.66 10.27 -9.32
N HIS A 118 -2.10 9.78 -8.20
CA HIS A 118 -2.84 9.10 -7.14
C HIS A 118 -2.46 9.61 -5.74
N TRP A 119 -3.45 9.78 -4.86
CA TRP A 119 -3.27 9.95 -3.41
C TRP A 119 -4.44 9.35 -2.64
N ALA A 120 -4.26 9.11 -1.34
CA ALA A 120 -5.29 8.43 -0.56
C ALA A 120 -5.45 8.98 0.86
N ASN A 121 -6.64 8.78 1.42
CA ASN A 121 -6.85 8.78 2.86
C ASN A 121 -7.24 7.36 3.27
N ARG A 122 -6.53 6.81 4.25
CA ARG A 122 -6.67 5.43 4.70
C ARG A 122 -6.89 5.38 6.21
N ASP A 123 -7.70 4.46 6.69
CA ASP A 123 -7.82 4.17 8.12
C ASP A 123 -6.66 3.27 8.61
N ASP A 124 -5.44 3.80 8.56
CA ASP A 124 -4.22 3.09 8.97
C ASP A 124 -4.23 2.77 10.48
N ILE A 125 -4.87 3.61 11.30
CA ILE A 125 -5.02 3.37 12.75
C ILE A 125 -6.00 2.23 13.01
N GLY A 126 -7.13 2.19 12.30
CA GLY A 126 -8.08 1.08 12.38
C GLY A 126 -7.45 -0.23 11.93
N GLN A 127 -6.65 -0.19 10.86
CA GLN A 127 -5.89 -1.35 10.38
C GLN A 127 -4.92 -1.83 11.47
N ALA A 128 -4.11 -0.92 12.02
CA ALA A 128 -3.15 -1.21 13.07
C ALA A 128 -3.81 -1.81 14.33
N LYS A 129 -5.01 -1.35 14.70
CA LYS A 129 -5.79 -1.93 15.82
C LYS A 129 -6.28 -3.34 15.52
N GLN A 130 -6.87 -3.56 14.34
CA GLN A 130 -7.36 -4.89 13.94
C GLN A 130 -6.21 -5.91 13.84
N LEU A 131 -5.07 -5.46 13.30
CA LEU A 131 -3.84 -6.23 13.23
C LEU A 131 -3.05 -6.25 14.55
N GLY A 132 -3.55 -5.67 15.65
CA GLY A 132 -2.91 -5.76 16.96
C GLY A 132 -1.50 -5.14 17.04
N TRP A 133 -1.20 -4.18 16.17
CA TRP A 133 0.02 -3.38 16.23
C TRP A 133 -0.08 -2.32 17.34
N VAL A 134 -1.30 -1.85 17.65
CA VAL A 134 -1.53 -0.79 18.63
C VAL A 134 -2.68 -1.16 19.59
N PRO A 135 -2.44 -1.21 20.92
CA PRO A 135 -1.13 -1.16 21.57
C PRO A 135 -0.34 -2.47 21.37
N PRO A 136 0.99 -2.40 21.13
CA PRO A 136 1.79 -3.60 20.97
C PRO A 136 2.09 -4.25 22.33
N SER A 137 2.14 -5.58 22.37
CA SER A 137 2.67 -6.29 23.54
C SER A 137 4.20 -6.19 23.61
N PRO A 138 4.82 -6.33 24.80
CA PRO A 138 6.29 -6.35 24.91
C PRO A 138 6.96 -7.40 24.01
N ALA A 139 6.36 -8.59 23.89
CA ALA A 139 6.85 -9.63 22.99
C ALA A 139 6.75 -9.22 21.52
N TYR A 140 5.68 -8.51 21.13
CA TYR A 140 5.53 -8.02 19.77
C TYR A 140 6.56 -6.93 19.43
N LEU A 141 6.86 -6.03 20.36
CA LEU A 141 7.92 -5.02 20.20
C LEU A 141 9.29 -5.65 19.90
N VAL A 142 9.64 -6.75 20.58
CA VAL A 142 10.88 -7.50 20.28
C VAL A 142 10.86 -8.06 18.86
N ARG A 143 9.74 -8.63 18.42
CA ARG A 143 9.59 -9.16 17.05
C ARG A 143 9.69 -8.04 16.00
N MET A 144 9.09 -6.88 16.25
CA MET A 144 9.21 -5.70 15.37
C MET A 144 10.68 -5.27 15.24
N ALA A 145 11.42 -5.18 16.35
CA ALA A 145 12.83 -4.81 16.34
C ALA A 145 13.70 -5.81 15.54
N LEU A 146 13.45 -7.12 15.67
CA LEU A 146 14.14 -8.16 14.91
C LEU A 146 13.81 -8.09 13.41
N ALA A 147 12.54 -7.88 13.06
CA ALA A 147 12.12 -7.73 11.67
C ALA A 147 12.70 -6.48 11.02
N LEU A 148 12.72 -5.35 11.74
CA LEU A 148 13.34 -4.12 11.26
C LEU A 148 14.84 -4.28 11.01
N ARG A 149 15.56 -4.97 11.91
CA ARG A 149 16.99 -5.30 11.71
C ARG A 149 17.20 -6.18 10.47
N LYS A 150 16.32 -7.17 10.24
CA LYS A 150 16.36 -8.02 9.06
C LYS A 150 16.13 -7.19 7.78
N ALA A 151 15.06 -6.41 7.73
CA ALA A 151 14.72 -5.55 6.60
C ALA A 151 15.86 -4.57 6.26
N ARG A 152 16.46 -3.93 7.27
CA ARG A 152 17.61 -3.02 7.08
C ARG A 152 18.87 -3.73 6.56
N ARG A 153 19.06 -5.01 6.87
CA ARG A 153 20.18 -5.79 6.35
C ARG A 153 19.96 -6.20 4.90
N GLU A 154 18.72 -6.55 4.55
CA GLU A 154 18.33 -6.93 3.17
C GLU A 154 18.30 -5.72 2.23
N HIS A 155 18.18 -4.50 2.77
CA HIS A 155 18.24 -3.24 2.04
C HIS A 155 19.67 -2.71 1.80
N ARG A 156 20.71 -3.36 2.35
CA ARG A 156 22.12 -2.99 2.09
C ARG A 156 22.61 -3.65 0.82
#